data_AF-A0A0L0MF89-F1
#
_entry.id   AF-A0A0L0MF89-F1
#
_cell.length_a   1.000
_cell.length_b   1.000
_cell.length_c   1.000
_cell.angle_alpha   90.00
_cell.angle_beta   90.00
_cell.angle_gamma   90.00
#
_symmetry.space_group_name_H-M   'P 1'
#
loop_
_entity.id
_entity.type
_entity.pdbx_description
1 polymer ?
#
loop_
_entity_poly.entity_id
_entity_poly.type
_entity_poly.pdbx_seq_one_letter_code
_entity_poly.pdbx_strand_id
1 'polypeptide(L)'
;MQYVHVTDSREEALEAGERARYVGRMANHLRFNDLPMEGSFIADEPFKGEQSIEQYAANTLCGTVEEVAERVVKDIRQLDPTHYACNFQFGCMPLKRAHRSMELFVTKVLPLVEKEVGPIENIGQGRLGKRVAVEH
;
A
#
# COMPACT_ATOMS: atom_id res chain seq x y z
N MET A 1 -5.67 0.21 3.89
CA MET A 1 -4.70 -0.86 3.61
C MET A 1 -3.75 -0.34 2.55
N GLN A 2 -2.44 -0.45 2.74
CA GLN A 2 -1.42 0.05 1.81
C GLN A 2 -0.99 -1.06 0.84
N TYR A 3 -0.87 -0.72 -0.44
CA TYR A 3 -0.17 -1.56 -1.43
C TYR A 3 1.31 -1.31 -1.31
N VAL A 4 2.07 -2.35 -1.01
CA VAL A 4 3.51 -2.25 -0.70
C VAL A 4 4.33 -3.03 -1.71
N HIS A 5 5.32 -2.37 -2.32
CA HIS A 5 6.27 -3.02 -3.20
C HIS A 5 7.68 -2.45 -3.05
N VAL A 6 8.58 -3.21 -2.41
CA VAL A 6 9.98 -2.81 -2.19
C VAL A 6 10.83 -3.29 -3.36
N THR A 7 11.43 -2.35 -4.09
CA THR A 7 12.27 -2.60 -5.27
C THR A 7 13.17 -1.40 -5.56
N ASP A 8 14.37 -1.64 -6.09
CA ASP A 8 15.27 -0.62 -6.65
C ASP A 8 15.08 -0.45 -8.18
N SER A 9 14.18 -1.23 -8.80
CA SER A 9 13.90 -1.16 -10.23
C SER A 9 12.74 -0.21 -10.52
N ARG A 10 13.03 0.84 -11.30
CA ARG A 10 12.02 1.75 -11.83
C ARG A 10 10.96 1.02 -12.66
N GLU A 11 11.37 0.00 -13.41
CA GLU A 11 10.46 -0.80 -14.23
C GLU A 11 9.48 -1.58 -13.36
N GLU A 12 9.98 -2.26 -12.31
CA GLU A 12 9.09 -2.98 -11.39
C GLU A 12 8.18 -2.04 -10.59
N ALA A 13 8.64 -0.82 -10.29
CA ALA A 13 7.80 0.19 -9.66
C ALA A 13 6.65 0.65 -10.56
N LEU A 14 6.89 0.83 -11.86
CA LEU A 14 5.83 1.12 -12.83
C LEU A 14 4.88 -0.08 -12.99
N GLU A 15 5.40 -1.30 -12.99
CA GLU A 15 4.56 -2.51 -13.03
C GLU A 15 3.68 -2.63 -11.77
N ALA A 16 4.20 -2.28 -10.59
CA ALA A 16 3.39 -2.16 -9.38
C ALA A 16 2.30 -1.09 -9.53
N GLY A 17 2.62 0.07 -10.12
CA GLY A 17 1.63 1.09 -10.47
C GLY A 17 0.52 0.55 -11.37
N GLU A 18 0.86 -0.22 -12.39
CA GLU A 18 -0.09 -0.85 -13.31
C GLU A 18 -1.04 -1.82 -12.58
N ARG A 19 -0.50 -2.65 -11.68
CA ARG A 19 -1.30 -3.58 -10.88
C ARG A 19 -2.21 -2.86 -9.89
N ALA A 20 -1.75 -1.75 -9.31
CA ALA A 20 -2.58 -0.89 -8.49
C ALA A 20 -3.70 -0.22 -9.32
N ARG A 21 -3.41 0.20 -10.56
CA ARG A 21 -4.39 0.74 -11.49
C ARG A 21 -5.48 -0.27 -11.82
N TYR A 22 -5.11 -1.51 -12.15
CA TYR A 22 -6.07 -2.59 -12.38
C TYR A 22 -7.06 -2.75 -11.22
N VAL A 23 -6.55 -2.87 -9.99
CA VAL A 23 -7.43 -2.97 -8.80
C VAL A 23 -8.26 -1.69 -8.60
N GLY A 24 -7.68 -0.53 -8.88
CA GLY A 24 -8.36 0.77 -8.84
C GLY A 24 -9.55 0.87 -9.79
N ARG A 25 -9.40 0.39 -11.03
CA ARG A 25 -10.49 0.31 -12.02
C ARG A 25 -11.63 -0.58 -11.55
N MET A 26 -11.31 -1.78 -11.08
CA MET A 26 -12.31 -2.70 -10.53
C MET A 26 -13.07 -2.06 -9.36
N ALA A 27 -12.33 -1.43 -8.43
CA ALA A 27 -12.93 -0.75 -7.29
C ALA A 27 -13.80 0.45 -7.71
N ASN A 28 -13.41 1.19 -8.75
CA ASN A 28 -14.18 2.30 -9.29
C ASN A 28 -15.50 1.83 -9.89
N HIS A 29 -15.44 0.85 -10.80
CA HIS A 29 -16.61 0.27 -11.48
C HIS A 29 -17.61 -0.31 -10.47
N LEU A 30 -17.11 -1.04 -9.46
CA LEU A 30 -17.94 -1.54 -8.35
C LEU A 30 -18.56 -0.41 -7.52
N ARG A 31 -17.84 0.68 -7.27
CA ARG A 31 -18.33 1.79 -6.45
C ARG A 31 -19.45 2.58 -7.12
N PHE A 32 -19.37 2.78 -8.42
CA PHE A 32 -20.35 3.56 -9.18
C PHE A 32 -21.42 2.71 -9.87
N ASN A 33 -21.35 1.39 -9.72
CA ASN A 33 -22.25 0.43 -10.36
C ASN A 33 -22.31 0.60 -11.89
N ASP A 34 -21.19 1.04 -12.47
CA ASP A 34 -20.93 1.06 -13.90
C ASP A 34 -20.00 -0.11 -14.17
N LEU A 35 -20.59 -1.25 -14.56
CA LEU A 35 -19.90 -2.53 -14.67
C LEU A 35 -19.76 -2.87 -16.15
N PRO A 36 -18.71 -2.39 -16.84
CA PRO A 36 -18.41 -2.88 -18.17
C PRO A 36 -18.05 -4.36 -18.02
N MET A 37 -18.93 -5.25 -18.48
CA MET A 37 -18.74 -6.68 -18.31
C MET A 37 -18.10 -7.29 -19.56
N GLU A 38 -17.03 -8.05 -19.37
CA GLU A 38 -16.46 -8.95 -20.37
C GLU A 38 -16.74 -10.39 -19.93
N GLY A 39 -17.85 -10.94 -20.43
CA GLY A 39 -18.36 -12.23 -19.98
C GLY A 39 -18.74 -12.20 -18.49
N SER A 40 -18.05 -12.98 -17.67
CA SER A 40 -18.27 -13.04 -16.21
C SER A 40 -17.35 -12.11 -15.41
N PHE A 41 -16.50 -11.33 -16.08
CA PHE A 41 -15.52 -10.45 -15.44
C PHE A 41 -15.89 -8.98 -15.70
N ILE A 42 -15.47 -8.11 -14.79
CA ILE A 42 -15.47 -6.67 -15.04
C ILE A 42 -14.27 -6.38 -15.96
N ALA A 43 -14.52 -5.67 -17.05
CA ALA A 43 -13.51 -5.30 -18.03
C ALA A 43 -12.52 -4.29 -17.44
N ASP A 44 -11.25 -4.46 -17.76
CA ASP A 44 -10.16 -3.57 -17.36
C ASP A 44 -10.15 -2.27 -18.19
N GLU A 45 -11.20 -1.47 -18.04
CA GLU A 45 -11.39 -0.24 -18.81
C GLU A 45 -11.07 1.01 -17.98
N PRO A 46 -10.43 2.03 -18.58
CA PRO A 46 -10.25 3.33 -17.96
C PRO A 46 -11.58 3.99 -17.61
N PHE A 47 -11.58 4.85 -16.60
CA PHE A 47 -12.73 5.69 -16.26
C PHE A 47 -12.37 7.18 -16.36
N LYS A 48 -13.40 8.04 -16.39
CA LYS A 48 -13.21 9.49 -16.47
C LYS A 48 -12.40 10.00 -15.28
N GLY A 49 -11.27 10.64 -15.55
CA GLY A 49 -10.38 11.17 -14.51
C GLY A 49 -9.44 10.14 -13.89
N GLU A 50 -9.27 8.97 -14.52
CA GLU A 50 -8.25 8.00 -14.13
C GLU A 50 -6.85 8.62 -14.07
N GLN A 51 -6.10 8.25 -13.05
CA GLN A 51 -4.71 8.70 -12.85
C GLN A 51 -3.76 8.06 -13.86
N SER A 52 -2.65 8.72 -14.17
CA SER A 52 -1.60 8.11 -14.99
C SER A 52 -0.91 6.95 -14.25
N ILE A 53 -0.20 6.07 -14.97
CA ILE A 53 0.53 4.95 -14.36
C ILE A 53 1.60 5.47 -13.39
N GLU A 54 2.28 6.57 -13.75
CA GLU A 54 3.28 7.21 -12.90
C GLU A 54 2.65 7.74 -11.61
N GLN A 55 1.43 8.29 -11.68
CA GLN A 55 0.70 8.73 -10.50
C GLN A 55 0.27 7.54 -9.63
N TYR A 56 -0.19 6.44 -10.22
CA TYR A 56 -0.47 5.21 -9.47
C TYR A 56 0.78 4.65 -8.78
N ALA A 57 1.91 4.61 -9.49
CA ALA A 57 3.19 4.16 -8.94
C ALA A 57 3.63 5.06 -7.77
N ALA A 58 3.51 6.39 -7.92
CA ALA A 58 3.83 7.34 -6.86
C ALA A 58 2.90 7.22 -5.65
N ASN A 59 1.61 7.00 -5.86
CA ASN A 59 0.62 6.85 -4.79
C ASN A 59 0.73 5.50 -4.07
N THR A 60 1.21 4.46 -4.74
CA THR A 60 1.52 3.16 -4.15
C THR A 60 2.74 3.28 -3.25
N LEU A 61 2.79 2.57 -2.11
CA LEU A 61 3.97 2.51 -1.25
C LEU A 61 5.04 1.63 -1.89
N CYS A 62 5.63 2.16 -2.96
CA CYS A 62 6.59 1.49 -3.81
C CYS A 62 7.88 2.32 -3.93
N GLY A 63 9.02 1.64 -3.93
CA GLY A 63 10.34 2.27 -4.04
C GLY A 63 11.43 1.45 -3.37
N THR A 64 12.60 2.08 -3.22
CA THR A 64 13.73 1.48 -2.52
C THR A 64 13.40 1.22 -1.04
N VAL A 65 14.28 0.48 -0.36
CA VAL A 65 14.16 0.26 1.08
C VAL A 65 14.04 1.58 1.84
N GLU A 66 14.87 2.57 1.49
CA GLU A 66 14.93 3.87 2.14
C GLU A 66 13.68 4.71 1.83
N GLU A 67 13.26 4.77 0.57
CA GLU A 67 12.06 5.51 0.16
C GLU A 67 10.79 4.97 0.81
N VAL A 68 10.67 3.63 0.89
CA VAL A 68 9.54 2.99 1.57
C VAL A 68 9.59 3.26 3.07
N ALA A 69 10.76 3.15 3.71
CA ALA A 69 10.90 3.44 5.14
C ALA A 69 10.53 4.90 5.46
N GLU A 70 11.02 5.87 4.69
CA GLU A 70 10.70 7.29 4.86
C GLU A 70 9.19 7.54 4.80
N ARG A 71 8.51 6.93 3.82
CA ARG A 71 7.05 7.07 3.65
C ARG A 71 6.28 6.41 4.79
N VAL A 72 6.69 5.23 5.26
CA VAL A 72 6.07 4.58 6.41
C VAL A 72 6.24 5.43 7.68
N VAL A 73 7.44 5.97 7.92
CA VAL A 73 7.70 6.88 9.05
C VAL A 73 6.81 8.12 8.97
N LYS A 74 6.67 8.71 7.77
CA LYS A 74 5.78 9.84 7.53
C LYS A 74 4.32 9.48 7.85
N ASP A 75 3.84 8.35 7.34
CA ASP A 75 2.47 7.88 7.59
C ASP A 75 2.22 7.64 9.09
N ILE A 76 3.16 7.02 9.80
CA ILE A 76 3.07 6.78 11.25
C ILE A 76 3.00 8.10 12.01
N ARG A 77 3.91 9.04 11.73
CA ARG A 77 3.97 10.35 12.40
C ARG A 77 2.72 11.20 12.13
N GLN A 78 2.15 11.11 10.93
CA GLN A 78 0.99 11.90 10.54
C GLN A 78 -0.34 11.31 11.02
N LEU A 79 -0.47 9.98 10.96
CA LEU A 79 -1.76 9.30 11.19
C LEU A 79 -1.88 8.70 12.59
N ASP A 80 -0.76 8.40 13.26
CA ASP A 80 -0.68 7.64 14.52
C ASP A 80 -1.60 6.39 14.49
N PRO A 81 -1.35 5.44 13.55
CA PRO A 81 -2.25 4.33 13.32
C PRO A 81 -2.06 3.22 14.35
N THR A 82 -3.16 2.65 14.85
CA THR A 82 -3.10 1.44 15.70
C THR A 82 -2.76 0.16 14.93
N HIS A 83 -2.93 0.19 13.61
CA HIS A 83 -2.72 -0.96 12.71
C HIS A 83 -2.22 -0.44 11.36
N TYR A 84 -1.13 -1.01 10.86
CA TYR A 84 -0.59 -0.69 9.53
C TYR A 84 -0.76 -1.92 8.61
N ALA A 85 -1.90 -1.99 7.93
CA ALA A 85 -2.22 -3.13 7.07
C ALA A 85 -1.54 -3.02 5.70
N CYS A 86 -0.68 -3.98 5.38
CA CYS A 86 0.05 -4.08 4.11
C CYS A 86 -0.51 -5.20 3.22
N ASN A 87 -0.61 -4.94 1.92
CA ASN A 87 -0.88 -5.94 0.90
C ASN A 87 0.28 -5.94 -0.13
N PHE A 88 0.93 -7.09 -0.26
CA PHE A 88 2.08 -7.29 -1.17
C PHE A 88 1.69 -8.01 -2.47
N GLN A 89 0.50 -8.61 -2.55
CA GLN A 89 0.04 -9.42 -3.68
C GLN A 89 -1.21 -8.84 -4.34
N PHE A 90 -1.19 -7.54 -4.64
CA PHE A 90 -2.28 -6.83 -5.30
C PHE A 90 -2.20 -6.97 -6.83
N GLY A 91 -3.35 -6.89 -7.53
CA GLY A 91 -3.42 -6.91 -8.99
C GLY A 91 -2.68 -8.11 -9.62
N CYS A 92 -2.86 -9.31 -9.05
CA CYS A 92 -2.20 -10.54 -9.51
C CYS A 92 -0.66 -10.49 -9.50
N MET A 93 -0.03 -9.72 -8.61
CA MET A 93 1.42 -9.62 -8.47
C MET A 93 2.07 -11.02 -8.46
N PRO A 94 3.18 -11.26 -9.18
CA PRO A 94 3.80 -12.57 -9.21
C PRO A 94 4.25 -12.96 -7.80
N LEU A 95 3.96 -14.20 -7.41
CA LEU A 95 4.21 -14.67 -6.04
C LEU A 95 5.65 -14.46 -5.58
N LYS A 96 6.63 -14.74 -6.45
CA LYS A 96 8.06 -14.51 -6.16
C LYS A 96 8.37 -13.05 -5.86
N ARG A 97 7.71 -12.12 -6.56
CA ARG A 97 7.93 -10.68 -6.39
C ARG A 97 7.27 -10.16 -5.11
N ALA A 98 6.05 -10.62 -4.82
CA ALA A 98 5.38 -10.33 -3.55
C ALA A 98 6.19 -10.83 -2.34
N HIS A 99 6.71 -12.07 -2.43
CA HIS A 99 7.55 -12.66 -1.39
C HIS A 99 8.83 -11.87 -1.15
N ARG A 100 9.59 -11.56 -2.21
CA ARG A 100 10.82 -10.77 -2.11
C ARG A 100 10.55 -9.40 -1.48
N SER A 101 9.47 -8.74 -1.90
CA SER A 101 9.07 -7.45 -1.32
C SER A 101 8.75 -7.55 0.17
N MET A 102 8.06 -8.61 0.59
CA MET A 102 7.72 -8.85 1.99
C MET A 102 8.98 -9.13 2.83
N GLU A 103 9.91 -9.93 2.30
CA GLU A 103 11.20 -10.20 2.96
C GLU A 103 12.02 -8.91 3.13
N LEU A 104 12.14 -8.09 2.09
CA LEU A 104 12.83 -6.79 2.17
C LEU A 104 12.13 -5.84 3.16
N PHE A 105 10.80 -5.82 3.16
CA PHE A 105 10.04 -5.00 4.09
C PHE A 105 10.35 -5.37 5.54
N VAL A 106 10.27 -6.65 5.89
CA VAL A 106 10.52 -7.11 7.27
C VAL A 106 12.00 -6.98 7.66
N THR A 107 12.93 -7.36 6.77
CA THR A 107 14.36 -7.47 7.13
C THR A 107 15.15 -6.18 6.95
N LYS A 108 14.64 -5.21 6.17
CA LYS A 108 15.37 -3.97 5.82
C LYS A 108 14.56 -2.71 6.12
N VAL A 109 13.29 -2.65 5.71
CA VAL A 109 12.46 -1.45 5.90
C VAL A 109 12.09 -1.25 7.37
N LEU A 110 11.51 -2.26 8.02
CA LEU A 110 11.03 -2.13 9.40
C LEU A 110 12.15 -1.70 10.39
N PRO A 111 13.38 -2.24 10.33
CA PRO A 111 14.47 -1.73 11.17
C PRO A 111 14.78 -0.23 10.99
N LEU A 112 14.66 0.30 9.77
CA LEU A 112 14.85 1.72 9.51
C LEU A 112 13.67 2.55 10.06
N VAL A 113 12.46 2.02 9.96
CA VAL A 113 11.26 2.65 10.55
C VAL A 113 11.40 2.71 12.07
N GLU A 114 11.74 1.60 12.72
CA GLU A 114 11.86 1.52 14.19
C GLU A 114 12.95 2.45 14.74
N LYS A 115 14.03 2.64 13.99
CA LYS A 115 15.06 3.62 14.34
C LYS A 115 14.49 5.04 14.47
N GLU A 116 13.48 5.39 13.67
CA GLU A 116 12.91 6.73 13.57
C GLU A 116 11.69 6.97 14.47
N VAL A 117 10.93 5.91 14.80
CA VAL A 117 9.67 6.02 15.56
C VAL A 117 9.63 5.18 16.83
N GLY A 118 10.69 4.44 17.14
CA GLY A 118 10.71 3.44 18.20
C GLY A 118 10.06 2.11 17.76
N PRO A 119 9.94 1.12 18.67
CA PRO A 119 9.40 -0.20 18.34
C PRO A 119 7.98 -0.10 17.75
N ILE A 120 7.76 -0.74 16.60
CA ILE A 120 6.49 -0.59 15.88
C ILE A 120 5.29 -1.19 16.63
N GLU A 121 5.51 -2.13 17.55
CA GLU A 121 4.44 -2.68 18.41
C GLU A 121 3.83 -1.62 19.36
N ASN A 122 4.51 -0.49 19.54
CA ASN A 122 4.08 0.58 20.44
C ASN A 122 3.29 1.70 19.73
N ILE A 123 3.20 1.67 18.40
CA ILE A 123 2.50 2.71 17.64
C ILE A 123 0.99 2.69 17.96
N GLY A 124 0.39 3.88 18.12
CA GLY A 124 -1.04 4.01 18.38
C GLY A 124 -1.50 3.58 19.77
N GLN A 125 -0.62 3.08 20.66
CA GLN A 125 -1.00 2.65 22.01
C GLN A 125 -1.55 3.81 22.87
N GLY A 126 -1.00 5.02 22.72
CA GLY A 126 -1.52 6.21 23.40
C GLY A 126 -2.96 6.56 23.01
N ARG A 127 -3.38 6.19 21.79
CA ARG A 127 -4.77 6.32 21.32
C ARG A 127 -5.68 5.25 21.89
N LEU A 128 -5.20 4.00 21.98
CA LEU A 128 -5.96 2.89 22.57
C LEU A 128 -6.24 3.14 24.06
N GLY A 129 -5.23 3.58 24.82
CA GLY A 129 -5.41 3.91 26.25
C GLY A 129 -6.44 5.03 26.49
N LYS A 130 -6.49 6.05 25.62
CA LYS A 130 -7.49 7.12 25.70
C LYS A 130 -8.91 6.66 25.38
N ARG A 131 -9.11 5.64 24.54
CA ARG A 131 -10.45 5.10 24.25
C ARG A 131 -11.03 4.35 25.45
N VAL A 132 -10.20 3.53 26.11
CA VAL A 132 -10.62 2.78 27.31
C VAL A 132 -11.00 3.73 28.45
N ALA A 133 -10.31 4.87 28.57
CA ALA A 133 -10.58 5.85 29.63
C ALA A 133 -11.87 6.68 29.44
N VAL A 134 -12.51 6.66 28.27
CA VAL A 134 -13.74 7.43 27.97
C VAL A 134 -15.01 6.58 28.12
N GLU A 135 -14.88 5.27 28.28
CA GLU A 135 -16.00 4.32 28.45
C GLU A 135 -16.33 4.04 29.93
N HIS A 136 -15.76 4.80 30.87
CA HIS A 136 -16.01 4.73 32.33
C HIS A 136 -16.37 6.11 32.89
#